data_AF-A0A2D5YTP4-F1
#
_entry.id   AF-A0A2D5YTP4-F1
#
_cell.length_a   1.000
_cell.length_b   1.000
_cell.length_c   1.000
_cell.angle_alpha   90.00
_cell.angle_beta   90.00
_cell.angle_gamma   90.00
#
_symmetry.space_group_name_H-M   'P 1'
#
loop_
_entity.id
_entity.type
_entity.pdbx_description
1 polymer ?
#
loop_
_entity_poly.entity_id
_entity_poly.type
_entity_poly.pdbx_seq_one_letter_code
_entity_poly.pdbx_strand_id
1 'polypeptide(L)'
;MKRSLDLIDGYCHCGLRKYRPIEDVGRVSDRFGVSRTVLVQHLGEYDNSYIGAIVEAQPSRFAGVMLVDVDGDATDLKLPGFRGVRLVARTLRTHRHIWEQAASLGLNLVIYDEPTIADHVEALALFSQQHPRASLIISHLGMLTRSLRDHRQILDLAAHANVYVQVSGMHMISQEPYAPLVPIIERYVEAFGPRRLYYGSNFPVMGHDDLYGRELELMQSGALGVPSDMIEEVLCNTAAALWFV
;
A
#
# COMPACT_ATOMS: atom_id res chain seq x y z
N MET A 1 17.85 -22.96 13.80
CA MET A 1 17.68 -21.48 13.73
C MET A 1 16.51 -21.19 12.80
N LYS A 2 15.47 -20.48 13.27
CA LYS A 2 14.47 -19.92 12.33
C LYS A 2 15.19 -18.89 11.47
N ARG A 3 15.06 -18.97 10.15
CA ARG A 3 15.59 -17.98 9.21
C ARG A 3 14.93 -16.63 9.52
N SER A 4 15.72 -15.57 9.66
CA SER A 4 15.18 -14.21 9.78
C SER A 4 14.52 -13.84 8.45
N LEU A 5 13.27 -13.39 8.50
CA LEU A 5 12.56 -12.86 7.33
C LEU A 5 13.15 -11.50 6.97
N ASP A 6 13.13 -11.18 5.68
CA ASP A 6 13.54 -9.87 5.18
C ASP A 6 12.31 -8.96 5.10
N LEU A 7 11.86 -8.48 6.26
CA LEU A 7 10.58 -7.79 6.42
C LEU A 7 10.53 -6.49 5.62
N ILE A 8 9.45 -6.28 4.88
CA ILE A 8 9.21 -5.07 4.09
C ILE A 8 7.94 -4.36 4.58
N ASP A 9 8.06 -3.08 4.90
CA ASP A 9 6.89 -2.21 5.07
C ASP A 9 6.50 -1.62 3.72
N GLY A 10 5.45 -2.18 3.12
CA GLY A 10 4.96 -1.80 1.79
C GLY A 10 4.17 -0.49 1.74
N TYR A 11 3.95 0.21 2.86
CA TYR A 11 3.23 1.48 2.87
C TYR A 11 3.55 2.28 4.14
N CYS A 12 4.39 3.30 4.01
CA CYS A 12 4.75 4.23 5.07
C CYS A 12 4.75 5.68 4.56
N HIS A 13 4.57 6.65 5.45
CA HIS A 13 4.66 8.07 5.14
C HIS A 13 5.88 8.70 5.84
N CYS A 14 6.55 9.62 5.16
CA CYS A 14 7.51 10.54 5.78
C CYS A 14 7.34 11.94 5.17
N GLY A 15 7.72 12.98 5.92
CA GLY A 15 7.64 14.35 5.45
C GLY A 15 8.17 15.35 6.45
N LEU A 16 8.53 16.54 5.96
CA LEU A 16 9.04 17.64 6.78
C LEU A 16 7.94 18.55 7.33
N ARG A 17 6.80 18.62 6.64
CA ARG A 17 5.65 19.48 7.00
C ARG A 17 4.53 18.72 7.70
N LYS A 18 4.37 17.45 7.37
CA LYS A 18 3.36 16.54 7.93
C LYS A 18 4.00 15.18 8.14
N TYR A 19 3.52 14.49 9.17
CA TYR A 19 4.08 13.23 9.66
C TYR A 19 5.47 13.41 10.27
N ARG A 20 6.39 12.47 10.04
CA ARG A 20 7.71 12.44 10.65
C ARG A 20 8.78 12.45 9.55
N PRO A 21 9.97 13.01 9.82
CA PRO A 21 11.08 12.95 8.88
C PRO A 21 11.63 11.52 8.76
N ILE A 22 12.40 11.25 7.70
CA ILE A 22 12.89 9.92 7.37
C ILE A 22 13.78 9.30 8.45
N GLU A 23 14.52 10.12 9.20
CA GLU A 23 15.39 9.66 10.27
C GLU A 23 14.58 8.97 11.39
N ASP A 24 13.41 9.52 11.72
CA ASP A 24 12.50 8.94 12.70
C ASP A 24 11.82 7.68 12.18
N VAL A 25 11.34 7.72 10.92
CA VAL A 25 10.72 6.55 10.28
C VAL A 25 11.73 5.40 10.18
N GLY A 26 12.94 5.69 9.69
CA GLY A 26 14.02 4.73 9.56
C GLY A 26 14.42 4.11 10.91
N ARG A 27 14.54 4.93 11.97
CA ARG A 27 14.82 4.45 13.33
C ARG A 27 13.74 3.47 13.83
N VAL A 28 12.46 3.73 13.55
CA VAL A 28 11.36 2.84 13.95
C VAL A 28 11.37 1.55 13.13
N SER A 29 11.53 1.63 11.81
CA SER A 29 11.67 0.44 10.96
C SER A 29 12.85 -0.43 11.41
N ASP A 30 14.02 0.17 11.69
CA ASP A 30 15.20 -0.53 12.19
C ASP A 30 14.96 -1.20 13.55
N ARG A 31 14.28 -0.50 14.47
CA ARG A 31 13.92 -1.05 15.80
C ARG A 31 13.12 -2.35 15.70
N PHE A 32 12.27 -2.49 14.70
CA PHE A 32 11.42 -3.66 14.50
C PHE A 32 11.89 -4.60 13.38
N GLY A 33 13.13 -4.41 12.89
CA GLY A 33 13.75 -5.32 11.92
C GLY A 33 13.20 -5.25 10.50
N VAL A 34 12.55 -4.14 10.12
CA VAL A 34 12.11 -3.90 8.75
C VAL A 34 13.28 -3.38 7.93
N SER A 35 13.69 -4.14 6.92
CA SER A 35 14.88 -3.88 6.11
C SER A 35 14.62 -2.92 4.94
N ARG A 36 13.38 -2.90 4.43
CA ARG A 36 12.97 -2.11 3.28
C ARG A 36 11.61 -1.46 3.52
N THR A 37 11.45 -0.24 3.01
CA THR A 37 10.23 0.55 3.23
C THR A 37 9.81 1.27 1.95
N VAL A 38 8.51 1.23 1.64
CA VAL A 38 7.90 2.02 0.57
C VAL A 38 7.38 3.33 1.15
N LEU A 39 7.98 4.44 0.72
CA LEU A 39 7.65 5.80 1.13
C LEU A 39 6.59 6.37 0.20
N VAL A 40 5.40 6.58 0.74
CA VAL A 40 4.23 7.07 0.02
C VAL A 40 4.02 8.54 0.34
N GLN A 41 3.90 9.36 -0.69
CA GLN A 41 3.58 10.77 -0.53
C GLN A 41 2.20 10.96 0.13
N HIS A 42 2.11 11.94 1.01
CA HIS A 42 0.88 12.20 1.74
C HIS A 42 -0.06 13.13 0.97
N LEU A 43 -1.37 12.96 1.16
CA LEU A 43 -2.36 13.82 0.53
C LEU A 43 -2.09 15.30 0.86
N GLY A 44 -2.14 16.14 -0.17
CA GLY A 44 -1.88 17.58 -0.11
C GLY A 44 -0.42 18.00 -0.28
N GLU A 45 0.52 17.08 -0.51
CA GLU A 45 1.91 17.41 -0.86
C GLU A 45 2.24 16.88 -2.25
N TYR A 46 2.48 17.79 -3.17
CA TYR A 46 2.83 17.48 -4.57
C TYR A 46 4.31 17.69 -4.85
N ASP A 47 5.05 18.29 -3.90
CA ASP A 47 6.51 18.32 -3.96
C ASP A 47 7.08 16.96 -3.52
N ASN A 48 7.47 16.17 -4.51
CA ASN A 48 8.03 14.84 -4.32
C ASN A 48 9.56 14.85 -4.09
N SER A 49 10.20 16.02 -4.05
CA SER A 49 11.67 16.13 -3.97
C SER A 49 12.26 15.51 -2.72
N TYR A 50 11.60 15.66 -1.56
CA TYR A 50 12.09 15.09 -0.30
C TYR A 50 12.16 13.55 -0.34
N ILE A 51 11.07 12.89 -0.75
CA ILE A 51 11.04 11.43 -0.91
C ILE A 51 12.00 11.00 -2.04
N GLY A 52 12.04 11.75 -3.15
CA GLY A 52 12.95 11.48 -4.26
C GLY A 52 14.41 11.43 -3.84
N ALA A 53 14.88 12.43 -3.07
CA ALA A 53 16.25 12.48 -2.57
C ALA A 53 16.60 11.30 -1.64
N ILE A 54 15.65 10.85 -0.82
CA ILE A 54 15.82 9.68 0.06
C ILE A 54 15.99 8.40 -0.77
N VAL A 55 15.11 8.19 -1.74
CA VAL A 55 15.13 7.00 -2.60
C VAL A 55 16.38 6.96 -3.46
N GLU A 56 16.82 8.11 -4.00
CA GLU A 56 18.07 8.21 -4.76
C GLU A 56 19.31 7.90 -3.89
N ALA A 57 19.32 8.37 -2.64
CA ALA A 57 20.43 8.11 -1.73
C ALA A 57 20.52 6.65 -1.26
N GLN A 58 19.39 5.96 -1.12
CA GLN A 58 19.32 4.59 -0.57
C GLN A 58 18.30 3.70 -1.31
N PRO A 59 18.48 3.44 -2.62
CA PRO A 59 17.48 2.76 -3.46
C PRO A 59 17.31 1.27 -3.13
N SER A 60 18.29 0.65 -2.45
CA SER A 60 18.17 -0.72 -1.95
C SER A 60 17.30 -0.83 -0.70
N ARG A 61 17.07 0.29 -0.01
CA ARG A 61 16.32 0.37 1.26
C ARG A 61 14.93 0.99 1.06
N PHE A 62 14.83 2.00 0.21
CA PHE A 62 13.58 2.76 0.02
C PHE A 62 13.10 2.73 -1.42
N ALA A 63 11.78 2.61 -1.59
CA ALA A 63 11.08 2.84 -2.85
C ALA A 63 10.08 4.00 -2.66
N GLY A 64 9.82 4.77 -3.72
CA GLY A 64 8.95 5.94 -3.67
C GLY A 64 7.61 5.74 -4.37
N VAL A 65 6.53 6.23 -3.77
CA VAL A 65 5.21 6.44 -4.40
C VAL A 65 4.89 7.93 -4.38
N MET A 66 4.79 8.53 -5.56
CA MET A 66 4.55 9.97 -5.70
C MET A 66 3.07 10.31 -5.51
N LEU A 67 2.80 11.58 -5.23
CA LEU A 67 1.47 12.17 -5.42
C LEU A 67 1.59 13.28 -6.46
N VAL A 68 0.60 13.37 -7.33
CA VAL A 68 0.52 14.42 -8.34
C VAL A 68 -0.77 15.20 -8.17
N ASP A 69 -0.72 16.49 -8.48
CA ASP A 69 -1.92 17.30 -8.59
C ASP A 69 -2.63 16.96 -9.91
N VAL A 70 -3.80 16.33 -9.81
CA VAL A 70 -4.57 15.90 -10.98
C VAL A 70 -5.34 17.05 -11.63
N ASP A 71 -5.58 18.12 -10.87
CA ASP A 71 -6.27 19.33 -11.32
C ASP A 71 -5.28 20.45 -11.70
N GLY A 72 -3.96 20.23 -11.49
CA GLY A 72 -2.90 21.21 -11.76
C GLY A 72 -2.43 21.25 -13.22
N ASP A 73 -1.69 22.31 -13.56
CA ASP A 73 -1.26 22.59 -14.95
C ASP A 73 -0.22 21.60 -15.51
N ALA A 74 0.52 20.90 -14.65
CA ALA A 74 1.55 19.94 -15.05
C ALA A 74 1.61 18.73 -14.12
N THR A 75 1.23 17.56 -14.65
CA THR A 75 1.36 16.27 -13.97
C THR A 75 2.60 15.54 -14.49
N ASP A 76 3.77 15.76 -13.85
CA ASP A 76 4.95 14.96 -14.17
C ASP A 76 4.94 13.62 -13.44
N LEU A 77 4.65 12.56 -14.18
CA LEU A 77 4.65 11.18 -13.70
C LEU A 77 6.00 10.47 -13.90
N LYS A 78 6.99 11.14 -14.50
CA LYS A 78 8.31 10.57 -14.80
C LYS A 78 9.37 11.07 -13.81
N LEU A 79 9.12 10.85 -12.53
CA LEU A 79 10.07 11.20 -11.48
C LEU A 79 11.09 10.06 -11.28
N PRO A 80 12.41 10.33 -11.38
CA PRO A 80 13.44 9.32 -11.11
C PRO A 80 13.30 8.69 -9.72
N GLY A 81 13.54 7.38 -9.62
CA GLY A 81 13.48 6.64 -8.35
C GLY A 81 12.08 6.25 -7.89
N PHE A 82 11.02 6.90 -8.38
CA PHE A 82 9.66 6.52 -8.04
C PHE A 82 9.17 5.30 -8.83
N ARG A 83 8.45 4.42 -8.14
CA ARG A 83 7.90 3.17 -8.70
C ARG A 83 6.38 3.14 -8.71
N GLY A 84 5.73 4.11 -8.08
CA GLY A 84 4.28 4.19 -8.07
C GLY A 84 3.76 5.61 -7.98
N VAL A 85 2.46 5.75 -8.20
CA VAL A 85 1.70 6.97 -8.00
C VAL A 85 0.47 6.67 -7.14
N ARG A 86 0.20 7.54 -6.18
CA ARG A 86 -1.01 7.48 -5.36
C ARG A 86 -2.15 8.20 -6.08
N LEU A 87 -3.28 7.51 -6.22
CA LEU A 87 -4.46 8.02 -6.94
C LEU A 87 -5.72 7.83 -6.09
N VAL A 88 -6.58 8.85 -6.08
CA VAL A 88 -7.90 8.77 -5.43
C VAL A 88 -8.87 8.08 -6.39
N ALA A 89 -9.54 6.99 -5.98
CA ALA A 89 -10.29 6.13 -6.91
C ALA A 89 -11.35 6.89 -7.74
N ARG A 90 -12.04 7.88 -7.15
CA ARG A 90 -12.99 8.74 -7.87
C ARG A 90 -12.39 9.48 -9.08
N THR A 91 -11.09 9.77 -9.08
CA THR A 91 -10.43 10.48 -10.19
C THR A 91 -10.27 9.61 -11.43
N LEU A 92 -10.46 8.30 -11.34
CA LEU A 92 -10.49 7.44 -12.53
C LEU A 92 -11.59 7.87 -13.52
N ARG A 93 -12.70 8.42 -13.02
CA ARG A 93 -13.81 8.89 -13.87
C ARG A 93 -13.60 10.31 -14.41
N THR A 94 -12.89 11.16 -13.69
CA THR A 94 -12.71 12.58 -14.03
C THR A 94 -11.37 12.88 -14.72
N HIS A 95 -10.33 12.12 -14.39
CA HIS A 95 -8.94 12.32 -14.82
C HIS A 95 -8.32 11.01 -15.33
N ARG A 96 -9.09 10.24 -16.10
CA ARG A 96 -8.69 8.93 -16.63
C ARG A 96 -7.34 8.94 -17.37
N HIS A 97 -7.04 10.02 -18.08
CA HIS A 97 -5.79 10.18 -18.84
C HIS A 97 -4.54 10.07 -17.95
N ILE A 98 -4.59 10.56 -16.70
CA ILE A 98 -3.48 10.42 -15.72
C ILE A 98 -3.29 8.96 -15.33
N TRP A 99 -4.37 8.22 -15.12
CA TRP A 99 -4.33 6.78 -14.83
C TRP A 99 -3.74 6.00 -16.00
N GLU A 100 -4.16 6.30 -17.23
CA GLU A 100 -3.65 5.68 -18.46
C GLU A 100 -2.16 5.98 -18.66
N GLN A 101 -1.75 7.23 -18.42
CA GLN A 101 -0.34 7.61 -18.48
C GLN A 101 0.49 6.87 -17.44
N ALA A 102 0.06 6.84 -16.17
CA ALA A 102 0.74 6.10 -15.11
C ALA A 102 0.89 4.61 -15.44
N ALA A 103 -0.18 3.98 -15.92
CA ALA A 103 -0.18 2.59 -16.38
C ALA A 103 0.80 2.37 -17.56
N SER A 104 0.85 3.30 -18.52
CA SER A 104 1.76 3.22 -19.67
C SER A 104 3.23 3.33 -19.29
N LEU A 105 3.53 4.05 -18.20
CA LEU A 105 4.86 4.21 -17.63
C LEU A 105 5.28 3.02 -16.77
N GLY A 106 4.38 2.06 -16.53
CA GLY A 106 4.64 0.91 -15.68
C GLY A 106 4.72 1.28 -14.19
N LEU A 107 4.14 2.40 -13.78
CA LEU A 107 4.01 2.74 -12.36
C LEU A 107 3.01 1.79 -11.70
N ASN A 108 3.25 1.46 -10.44
CA ASN A 108 2.27 0.85 -9.56
C ASN A 108 1.23 1.91 -9.14
N LEU A 109 -0.05 1.64 -9.39
CA LEU A 109 -1.15 2.56 -9.04
C LEU A 109 -1.63 2.23 -7.63
N VAL A 110 -1.25 3.07 -6.65
CA VAL A 110 -1.67 2.95 -5.25
C VAL A 110 -3.00 3.67 -5.07
N ILE A 111 -4.06 2.89 -4.96
CA ILE A 111 -5.44 3.37 -5.01
C ILE A 111 -5.96 3.53 -3.60
N TYR A 112 -6.44 4.73 -3.31
CA TYR A 112 -7.05 5.09 -2.04
C TYR A 112 -8.40 5.74 -2.32
N ASP A 113 -9.39 5.52 -1.45
CA ASP A 113 -10.54 6.42 -1.38
C ASP A 113 -11.24 6.33 -0.03
N GLU A 114 -11.92 7.42 0.37
CA GLU A 114 -12.68 7.50 1.61
C GLU A 114 -14.15 7.87 1.32
N PRO A 115 -15.14 7.28 2.01
CA PRO A 115 -15.00 6.33 3.13
C PRO A 115 -14.82 4.87 2.71
N THR A 116 -14.77 4.57 1.41
CA THR A 116 -14.41 3.24 0.89
C THR A 116 -14.07 3.28 -0.60
N ILE A 117 -13.26 2.32 -1.06
CA ILE A 117 -12.98 2.07 -2.47
C ILE A 117 -14.11 1.27 -3.15
N ALA A 118 -14.99 0.61 -2.37
CA ALA A 118 -16.05 -0.27 -2.89
C ALA A 118 -16.96 0.40 -3.94
N ASP A 119 -17.19 1.71 -3.83
CA ASP A 119 -18.02 2.48 -4.76
C ASP A 119 -17.40 2.63 -6.17
N HIS A 120 -16.13 2.21 -6.32
CA HIS A 120 -15.34 2.34 -7.55
C HIS A 120 -14.93 0.99 -8.16
N VAL A 121 -15.32 -0.14 -7.56
CA VAL A 121 -14.91 -1.49 -7.99
C VAL A 121 -15.20 -1.77 -9.45
N GLU A 122 -16.38 -1.41 -9.95
CA GLU A 122 -16.74 -1.63 -11.38
C GLU A 122 -15.79 -0.88 -12.32
N ALA A 123 -15.49 0.39 -12.02
CA ALA A 123 -14.57 1.19 -12.84
C ALA A 123 -13.14 0.66 -12.78
N LEU A 124 -12.70 0.21 -11.59
CA LEU A 124 -11.39 -0.40 -11.39
C LEU A 124 -11.25 -1.74 -12.13
N ALA A 125 -12.29 -2.57 -12.10
CA ALA A 125 -12.35 -3.83 -12.83
C ALA A 125 -12.22 -3.61 -14.35
N LEU A 126 -12.98 -2.68 -14.90
CA LEU A 126 -12.90 -2.30 -16.32
C LEU A 126 -11.51 -1.78 -16.68
N PHE A 127 -10.94 -0.89 -15.85
CA PHE A 127 -9.59 -0.37 -16.08
C PHE A 127 -8.53 -1.48 -16.03
N SER A 128 -8.61 -2.38 -15.04
CA SER A 128 -7.71 -3.53 -14.93
C SER A 128 -7.74 -4.41 -16.19
N GLN A 129 -8.93 -4.72 -16.74
CA GLN A 129 -9.08 -5.50 -17.98
C GLN A 129 -8.44 -4.80 -19.19
N GLN A 130 -8.55 -3.48 -19.25
CA GLN A 130 -7.98 -2.67 -20.33
C GLN A 130 -6.47 -2.48 -20.19
N HIS A 131 -5.94 -2.55 -18.97
CA HIS A 131 -4.53 -2.37 -18.65
C HIS A 131 -3.97 -3.57 -17.85
N PRO A 132 -3.95 -4.80 -18.40
CA PRO A 132 -3.60 -6.01 -17.66
C PRO A 132 -2.13 -6.07 -17.20
N ARG A 133 -1.28 -5.18 -17.73
CA ARG A 133 0.13 -5.03 -17.31
C ARG A 133 0.34 -4.04 -16.16
N ALA A 134 -0.66 -3.21 -15.85
CA ALA A 134 -0.55 -2.24 -14.77
C ALA A 134 -0.86 -2.91 -13.43
N SER A 135 -0.08 -2.64 -12.39
CA SER A 135 -0.40 -3.10 -11.04
C SER A 135 -1.37 -2.13 -10.36
N LEU A 136 -2.56 -2.59 -10.01
CA LEU A 136 -3.55 -1.82 -9.24
C LEU A 136 -3.52 -2.29 -7.80
N ILE A 137 -3.25 -1.37 -6.87
CA ILE A 137 -3.02 -1.70 -5.47
C ILE A 137 -4.11 -1.05 -4.63
N ILE A 138 -5.02 -1.87 -4.10
CA ILE A 138 -6.10 -1.44 -3.21
C ILE A 138 -5.52 -1.21 -1.82
N SER A 139 -5.45 0.06 -1.41
CA SER A 139 -4.86 0.44 -0.11
C SER A 139 -5.80 0.11 1.04
N HIS A 140 -5.21 -0.15 2.21
CA HIS A 140 -5.91 -0.24 3.49
C HIS A 140 -7.13 -1.18 3.51
N LEU A 141 -6.99 -2.40 2.97
CA LEU A 141 -8.07 -3.39 2.87
C LEU A 141 -9.32 -2.92 2.08
N GLY A 142 -9.22 -1.84 1.31
CA GLY A 142 -10.36 -1.20 0.62
C GLY A 142 -10.97 0.00 1.36
N MET A 143 -10.29 0.52 2.40
CA MET A 143 -10.77 1.57 3.31
C MET A 143 -12.17 1.23 3.85
N LEU A 144 -12.26 0.28 4.77
CA LEU A 144 -13.57 -0.23 5.25
C LEU A 144 -14.16 0.60 6.40
N THR A 145 -13.94 1.92 6.41
CA THR A 145 -14.34 2.81 7.52
C THR A 145 -15.83 3.10 7.52
N ARG A 146 -16.49 3.09 6.34
CA ARG A 146 -17.95 3.14 6.24
C ARG A 146 -18.62 1.88 6.77
N SER A 147 -18.20 0.73 6.27
CA SER A 147 -18.77 -0.57 6.65
C SER A 147 -17.79 -1.69 6.37
N LEU A 148 -17.63 -2.60 7.34
CA LEU A 148 -16.93 -3.85 7.09
C LEU A 148 -17.56 -4.65 5.94
N ARG A 149 -18.85 -4.47 5.63
CA ARG A 149 -19.51 -5.21 4.51
C ARG A 149 -18.98 -4.82 3.14
N ASP A 150 -18.36 -3.64 3.00
CA ASP A 150 -17.80 -3.14 1.74
C ASP A 150 -16.68 -4.07 1.22
N HIS A 151 -16.08 -4.94 2.06
CA HIS A 151 -15.11 -5.95 1.62
C HIS A 151 -15.65 -6.90 0.55
N ARG A 152 -16.98 -7.11 0.49
CA ARG A 152 -17.60 -8.03 -0.47
C ARG A 152 -17.43 -7.54 -1.90
N GLN A 153 -17.54 -6.24 -2.12
CA GLN A 153 -17.30 -5.63 -3.42
C GLN A 153 -15.81 -5.63 -3.76
N ILE A 154 -14.93 -5.43 -2.78
CA ILE A 154 -13.48 -5.52 -3.02
C ILE A 154 -13.08 -6.93 -3.50
N LEU A 155 -13.71 -7.99 -2.98
CA LEU A 155 -13.48 -9.37 -3.41
C LEU A 155 -13.76 -9.59 -4.90
N ASP A 156 -14.65 -8.83 -5.54
CA ASP A 156 -14.92 -8.96 -6.98
C ASP A 156 -13.67 -8.65 -7.82
N LEU A 157 -12.74 -7.82 -7.31
CA LEU A 157 -11.47 -7.54 -7.96
C LEU A 157 -10.49 -8.72 -7.93
N ALA A 158 -10.75 -9.76 -7.13
CA ALA A 158 -9.89 -10.94 -7.07
C ALA A 158 -9.83 -11.70 -8.41
N ALA A 159 -10.84 -11.53 -9.27
CA ALA A 159 -10.85 -12.06 -10.64
C ALA A 159 -9.77 -11.45 -11.56
N HIS A 160 -9.11 -10.37 -11.11
CA HIS A 160 -8.14 -9.62 -11.89
C HIS A 160 -6.72 -9.87 -11.38
N ALA A 161 -5.91 -10.57 -12.18
CA ALA A 161 -4.57 -11.01 -11.78
C ALA A 161 -3.59 -9.86 -11.46
N ASN A 162 -3.84 -8.66 -11.98
CA ASN A 162 -3.03 -7.46 -11.76
C ASN A 162 -3.54 -6.56 -10.63
N VAL A 163 -4.53 -7.01 -9.85
CA VAL A 163 -5.02 -6.30 -8.66
C VAL A 163 -4.44 -6.92 -7.39
N TYR A 164 -3.88 -6.07 -6.54
CA TYR A 164 -3.27 -6.39 -5.26
C TYR A 164 -4.04 -5.70 -4.13
N VAL A 165 -3.97 -6.25 -2.92
CA VAL A 165 -4.56 -5.65 -1.72
C VAL A 165 -3.49 -5.45 -0.65
N GLN A 166 -3.41 -4.25 -0.10
CA GLN A 166 -2.56 -4.00 1.06
C GLN A 166 -3.29 -4.36 2.35
N VAL A 167 -2.64 -5.23 3.14
CA VAL A 167 -2.99 -5.47 4.54
C VAL A 167 -2.37 -4.34 5.36
N SER A 168 -3.04 -3.19 5.34
CA SER A 168 -2.57 -1.94 5.94
C SER A 168 -3.71 -1.13 6.53
N GLY A 169 -3.40 -0.09 7.30
CA GLY A 169 -4.40 0.88 7.76
C GLY A 169 -5.48 0.33 8.71
N MET A 170 -5.23 -0.82 9.33
CA MET A 170 -6.19 -1.53 10.18
C MET A 170 -6.67 -0.66 11.36
N HIS A 171 -5.79 0.14 11.95
CA HIS A 171 -6.09 1.11 13.00
C HIS A 171 -7.12 2.19 12.63
N MET A 172 -7.35 2.44 11.34
CA MET A 172 -8.40 3.36 10.89
C MET A 172 -9.78 2.70 10.92
N ILE A 173 -9.84 1.36 10.91
CA ILE A 173 -11.06 0.57 10.73
C ILE A 173 -11.47 -0.14 12.03
N SER A 174 -10.50 -0.63 12.81
CA SER A 174 -10.74 -1.37 14.04
C SER A 174 -9.64 -1.13 15.08
N GLN A 175 -9.89 -1.52 16.32
CA GLN A 175 -8.88 -1.47 17.39
C GLN A 175 -8.06 -2.76 17.41
N GLU A 176 -6.77 -2.65 17.68
CA GLU A 176 -5.85 -3.77 17.95
C GLU A 176 -6.45 -4.67 19.06
N PRO A 177 -6.52 -6.01 18.89
CA PRO A 177 -5.82 -6.86 17.90
C PRO A 177 -6.56 -7.03 16.56
N TYR A 178 -7.48 -6.13 16.20
CA TYR A 178 -8.19 -6.10 14.92
C TYR A 178 -9.07 -7.32 14.64
N ALA A 179 -9.62 -7.92 15.70
CA ALA A 179 -10.42 -9.15 15.62
C ALA A 179 -11.55 -9.10 14.54
N PRO A 180 -12.27 -7.99 14.32
CA PRO A 180 -13.27 -7.92 13.25
C PRO A 180 -12.71 -8.02 11.82
N LEU A 181 -11.41 -7.73 11.62
CA LEU A 181 -10.75 -7.76 10.30
C LEU A 181 -10.17 -9.12 9.95
N VAL A 182 -9.88 -9.97 10.94
CA VAL A 182 -9.34 -11.33 10.74
C VAL A 182 -10.13 -12.13 9.70
N PRO A 183 -11.47 -12.31 9.82
CA PRO A 183 -12.23 -13.06 8.82
C PRO A 183 -12.30 -12.38 7.45
N ILE A 184 -12.00 -11.08 7.34
CA ILE A 184 -11.93 -10.36 6.07
C ILE A 184 -10.58 -10.61 5.39
N ILE A 185 -9.49 -10.54 6.17
CA ILE A 185 -8.14 -10.83 5.68
C ILE A 185 -8.06 -12.29 5.23
N GLU A 186 -8.65 -13.25 5.95
CA GLU A 186 -8.75 -14.65 5.53
C GLU A 186 -9.42 -14.80 4.15
N ARG A 187 -10.54 -14.10 3.92
CA ARG A 187 -11.23 -14.09 2.62
C ARG A 187 -10.39 -13.46 1.53
N TYR A 188 -9.66 -12.40 1.83
CA TYR A 188 -8.74 -11.79 0.87
C TYR A 188 -7.59 -12.74 0.54
N VAL A 189 -7.02 -13.43 1.52
CA VAL A 189 -6.00 -14.46 1.28
C VAL A 189 -6.56 -15.57 0.37
N GLU A 190 -7.77 -16.07 0.64
CA GLU A 190 -8.40 -17.11 -0.17
C GLU A 190 -8.65 -16.65 -1.62
N ALA A 191 -9.19 -15.45 -1.82
CA ALA A 191 -9.60 -14.97 -3.13
C ALA A 191 -8.44 -14.43 -3.97
N PHE A 192 -7.55 -13.63 -3.37
CA PHE A 192 -6.43 -13.03 -4.09
C PHE A 192 -5.21 -13.95 -4.11
N GLY A 193 -5.01 -14.76 -3.08
CA GLY A 193 -3.78 -15.51 -2.87
C GLY A 193 -2.65 -14.63 -2.31
N PRO A 194 -1.65 -15.23 -1.67
CA PRO A 194 -0.64 -14.50 -0.90
C PRO A 194 0.29 -13.64 -1.76
N ARG A 195 0.47 -13.99 -3.04
CA ARG A 195 1.27 -13.22 -4.01
C ARG A 195 0.61 -11.91 -4.46
N ARG A 196 -0.64 -11.66 -4.05
CA ARG A 196 -1.39 -10.44 -4.34
C ARG A 196 -1.76 -9.67 -3.07
N LEU A 197 -1.28 -10.12 -1.91
CA LEU A 197 -1.40 -9.43 -0.64
C LEU A 197 -0.03 -9.03 -0.12
N TYR A 198 0.08 -7.84 0.48
CA TYR A 198 1.28 -7.49 1.24
C TYR A 198 0.99 -6.50 2.37
N TYR A 199 1.84 -6.53 3.39
CA TYR A 199 1.73 -5.67 4.56
C TYR A 199 2.19 -4.23 4.29
N GLY A 200 1.56 -3.28 4.98
CA GLY A 200 2.07 -1.92 5.13
C GLY A 200 1.59 -1.30 6.44
N SER A 201 2.47 -0.58 7.14
CA SER A 201 2.18 -0.07 8.49
C SER A 201 1.21 1.11 8.50
N ASN A 202 1.23 1.91 7.44
CA ASN A 202 0.65 3.25 7.42
C ASN A 202 1.22 4.14 8.56
N PHE A 203 2.45 3.87 8.99
CA PHE A 203 3.17 4.73 9.93
C PHE A 203 3.47 6.09 9.30
N PRO A 204 3.44 7.19 10.06
CA PRO A 204 3.10 7.30 11.48
C PRO A 204 1.61 7.56 11.75
N VAL A 205 0.72 7.38 10.77
CA VAL A 205 -0.74 7.58 10.96
C VAL A 205 -1.28 6.67 12.05
N MET A 206 -0.72 5.45 12.17
CA MET A 206 -1.03 4.49 13.23
C MET A 206 -0.73 4.99 14.66
N GLY A 207 -0.06 6.14 14.80
CA GLY A 207 0.15 6.82 16.08
C GLY A 207 1.52 6.55 16.69
N HIS A 208 1.64 5.45 17.44
CA HIS A 208 2.82 5.20 18.29
C HIS A 208 3.70 4.05 17.80
N ASP A 209 5.01 4.17 18.01
CA ASP A 209 6.04 3.22 17.56
C ASP A 209 5.72 1.78 18.02
N ASP A 210 5.21 1.58 19.24
CA ASP A 210 4.93 0.23 19.73
C ASP A 210 3.78 -0.46 18.97
N LEU A 211 2.86 0.28 18.32
CA LEU A 211 1.80 -0.35 17.52
C LEU A 211 2.37 -0.95 16.24
N TYR A 212 3.41 -0.32 15.68
CA TYR A 212 4.15 -0.85 14.54
C TYR A 212 4.70 -2.24 14.85
N GLY A 213 5.37 -2.37 16.00
CA GLY A 213 5.87 -3.66 16.48
C GLY A 213 4.76 -4.68 16.73
N ARG A 214 3.69 -4.29 17.42
CA ARG A 214 2.56 -5.19 17.70
C ARG A 214 1.86 -5.67 16.43
N GLU A 215 1.67 -4.82 15.42
CA GLU A 215 1.12 -5.25 14.13
C GLU A 215 2.01 -6.26 13.42
N LEU A 216 3.33 -6.06 13.41
CA LEU A 216 4.27 -7.02 12.87
C LEU A 216 4.24 -8.35 13.62
N GLU A 217 4.10 -8.33 14.94
CA GLU A 217 3.95 -9.54 15.77
C GLU A 217 2.63 -10.28 15.44
N LEU A 218 1.53 -9.56 15.28
CA LEU A 218 0.24 -10.13 14.89
C LEU A 218 0.28 -10.72 13.47
N MET A 219 0.97 -10.08 12.53
CA MET A 219 1.18 -10.64 11.18
C MET A 219 2.06 -11.89 11.24
N GLN A 220 3.21 -11.85 11.93
CA GLN A 220 4.17 -12.95 12.01
C GLN A 220 3.66 -14.17 12.77
N SER A 221 2.71 -13.98 13.68
CA SER A 221 2.04 -15.08 14.40
C SER A 221 0.86 -15.68 13.62
N GLY A 222 0.43 -15.04 12.53
CA GLY A 222 -0.78 -15.41 11.78
C GLY A 222 -2.08 -14.96 12.44
N ALA A 223 -2.02 -14.22 13.55
CA ALA A 223 -3.20 -13.75 14.30
C ALA A 223 -4.10 -12.81 13.48
N LEU A 224 -3.58 -12.22 12.39
CA LEU A 224 -4.33 -11.40 11.46
C LEU A 224 -5.04 -12.17 10.33
N GLY A 225 -5.08 -13.50 10.39
CA GLY A 225 -5.78 -14.31 9.39
C GLY A 225 -4.94 -14.64 8.15
N VAL A 226 -3.63 -14.45 8.23
CA VAL A 226 -2.68 -14.93 7.21
C VAL A 226 -2.13 -16.29 7.66
N PRO A 227 -2.33 -17.37 6.88
CA PRO A 227 -1.79 -18.69 7.18
C PRO A 227 -0.26 -18.68 7.31
N SER A 228 0.28 -19.51 8.20
CA SER A 228 1.70 -19.48 8.57
C SER A 228 2.66 -19.77 7.41
N ASP A 229 2.24 -20.57 6.42
CA ASP A 229 2.97 -20.88 5.19
C ASP A 229 2.93 -19.73 4.16
N MET A 230 2.09 -18.72 4.37
CA MET A 230 1.92 -17.55 3.51
C MET A 230 2.54 -16.26 4.07
N ILE A 231 2.96 -16.27 5.33
CA ILE A 231 3.48 -15.08 6.03
C ILE A 231 4.69 -14.47 5.31
N GLU A 232 5.64 -15.29 4.85
CA GLU A 232 6.83 -14.79 4.14
C GLU A 232 6.46 -14.09 2.83
N GLU A 233 5.44 -14.57 2.14
CA GLU A 233 4.97 -13.95 0.90
C GLU A 233 4.34 -12.57 1.16
N VAL A 234 3.48 -12.48 2.18
CA VAL A 234 2.73 -11.26 2.52
C VAL A 234 3.62 -10.21 3.22
N LEU A 235 4.60 -10.63 4.04
CA LEU A 235 5.50 -9.72 4.74
C LEU A 235 6.75 -9.34 3.94
N CYS A 236 7.11 -10.10 2.90
CA CYS A 236 8.39 -9.92 2.19
C CYS A 236 8.20 -9.95 0.66
N ASN A 237 7.85 -11.11 0.10
CA ASN A 237 8.07 -11.37 -1.33
C ASN A 237 7.17 -10.54 -2.25
N THR A 238 5.89 -10.38 -1.92
CA THR A 238 4.96 -9.61 -2.76
C THR A 238 5.37 -8.15 -2.86
N ALA A 239 5.75 -7.53 -1.73
CA ALA A 239 6.25 -6.16 -1.72
C ALA A 239 7.62 -6.04 -2.44
N ALA A 240 8.51 -7.01 -2.25
CA ALA A 240 9.79 -7.04 -2.95
C ALA A 240 9.62 -7.04 -4.47
N ALA A 241 8.72 -7.89 -4.99
CA ALA A 241 8.46 -8.04 -6.41
C ALA A 241 7.79 -6.80 -7.04
N LEU A 242 7.00 -6.06 -6.27
CA LEU A 242 6.35 -4.83 -6.75
C LEU A 242 7.28 -3.62 -6.74
N TRP A 243 8.13 -3.50 -5.71
CA TRP A 243 8.76 -2.23 -5.37
C TRP A 243 10.28 -2.21 -5.52
N PHE A 244 10.94 -3.37 -5.49
CA PHE A 244 12.40 -3.48 -5.39
C PHE A 244 12.98 -4.39 -6.50
N VAL A 245 12.67 -4.04 -7.76
CA VAL A 245 13.09 -4.74 -8.99
C VAL A 245 14.03 -3.94 -9.87
#